data_AF-A0A9E5KE39-F1
#
_entry.id   AF-A0A9E5KE39-F1
#
_cell.length_a   1.000
_cell.length_b   1.000
_cell.length_c   1.000
_cell.angle_alpha   90.00
_cell.angle_beta   90.00
_cell.angle_gamma   90.00
#
_symmetry.space_group_name_H-M   'P 1'
#
loop_
_entity.id
_entity.type
_entity.pdbx_description
1 polymer ?
#
loop_
_entity_poly.entity_id
_entity_poly.type
_entity_poly.pdbx_seq_one_letter_code
_entity_poly.pdbx_strand_id
1 'polypeptide(L)'
;MITVTQTGATIGVAGRTFAASDVSSIVIAGEGGDDTITIGAAITKPAHIYGGGGNDIVNSGAGADEIYGGWGTDRLFGRGGNDLIYGGTDSDVVDGGIGTNGVFQESPLRSIPQSPAGNINNVIIQLTNAERARFGLPALRFNGQLSNAANLHAANMASRSNAIGENAAHNHTLYGTMFPSMTSRIDFVGYNYSSIRENIAYGYPSAQAVVEAWMNSPGHRANILSTDITEIGVSVQTNARGVMFFCQNFGSRF
;
A
#
# COMPACT_ATOMS: atom_id res chain seq x y z
N MET A 1 -0.71 9.36 15.76
CA MET A 1 -1.52 8.73 16.84
C MET A 1 -2.94 8.47 16.35
N ILE A 2 -3.35 7.20 16.32
CA ILE A 2 -4.66 6.71 15.87
C ILE A 2 -5.28 5.90 17.01
N THR A 3 -6.48 6.27 17.45
CA THR A 3 -7.19 5.57 18.53
C THR A 3 -8.59 5.17 18.11
N VAL A 4 -8.91 3.88 18.24
CA VAL A 4 -10.24 3.31 18.05
C VAL A 4 -10.79 2.91 19.42
N THR A 5 -11.93 3.47 19.80
CA THR A 5 -12.59 3.18 21.08
C THR A 5 -13.95 2.54 20.86
N GLN A 6 -14.47 1.82 21.86
CA GLN A 6 -15.83 1.34 21.85
C GLN A 6 -16.54 1.77 23.13
N THR A 7 -17.71 2.37 22.97
CA THR A 7 -18.56 2.81 24.09
C THR A 7 -19.95 2.21 23.90
N GLY A 8 -20.27 1.19 24.71
CA GLY A 8 -21.50 0.42 24.54
C GLY A 8 -21.58 -0.22 23.15
N ALA A 9 -22.60 0.15 22.39
CA ALA A 9 -22.89 -0.41 21.06
C ALA A 9 -22.24 0.37 19.90
N THR A 10 -21.34 1.33 20.16
CA THR A 10 -20.70 2.13 19.10
C THR A 10 -19.18 2.03 19.14
N ILE A 11 -18.57 1.97 17.96
CA ILE A 11 -17.12 2.06 17.75
C ILE A 11 -16.81 3.46 17.23
N GLY A 12 -15.85 4.14 17.85
CA GLY A 12 -15.44 5.50 17.54
C GLY A 12 -14.00 5.59 17.05
N VAL A 13 -13.76 6.42 16.03
CA VAL A 13 -12.42 6.76 15.54
C VAL A 13 -12.43 8.17 14.96
N ALA A 14 -11.44 8.99 15.35
CA ALA A 14 -11.28 10.38 14.86
C ALA A 14 -12.58 11.22 14.89
N GLY A 15 -13.38 11.09 15.96
CA GLY A 15 -14.66 11.82 16.12
C GLY A 15 -15.84 11.27 15.32
N ARG A 16 -15.67 10.20 14.55
CA ARG A 16 -16.75 9.47 13.88
C ARG A 16 -17.16 8.26 14.70
N THR A 17 -18.43 7.89 14.62
CA THR A 17 -18.98 6.71 15.31
C THR A 17 -19.73 5.81 14.33
N PHE A 18 -19.62 4.51 14.58
CA PHE A 18 -20.27 3.44 13.82
C PHE A 18 -21.00 2.53 14.80
N ALA A 19 -22.14 1.98 14.41
CA ALA A 19 -22.76 0.92 15.20
C ALA A 19 -21.84 -0.31 15.17
N ALA A 20 -21.54 -0.88 16.33
CA ALA A 20 -20.66 -2.05 16.44
C ALA A 20 -21.23 -3.28 15.73
N SER A 21 -22.56 -3.35 15.56
CA SER A 21 -23.24 -4.36 14.74
C SER A 21 -22.85 -4.28 13.26
N ASP A 22 -22.53 -3.09 12.77
CA ASP A 22 -22.34 -2.83 11.34
C ASP A 22 -20.86 -2.89 10.95
N VAL A 23 -19.96 -2.94 11.94
CA VAL A 23 -18.53 -3.09 11.74
C VAL A 23 -18.18 -4.57 11.67
N SER A 24 -17.72 -5.02 10.50
CA SER A 24 -17.23 -6.38 10.28
C SER A 24 -15.71 -6.50 10.48
N SER A 25 -14.96 -5.44 10.21
CA SER A 25 -13.50 -5.37 10.39
C SER A 25 -13.04 -3.92 10.58
N ILE A 26 -11.85 -3.77 11.14
CA ILE A 26 -11.16 -2.49 11.29
C ILE A 26 -9.93 -2.52 10.38
N VAL A 27 -9.65 -1.41 9.68
CA VAL A 27 -8.43 -1.27 8.87
C VAL A 27 -7.75 0.04 9.23
N ILE A 28 -6.48 -0.04 9.64
CA ILE A 28 -5.68 1.12 10.07
C ILE A 28 -4.34 1.10 9.33
N ALA A 29 -3.93 2.25 8.81
CA ALA A 29 -2.60 2.49 8.29
C ALA A 29 -1.97 3.69 9.01
N GLY A 30 -0.79 3.52 9.61
CA GLY A 30 0.02 4.58 10.21
C GLY A 30 0.64 5.50 9.15
N GLU A 31 1.03 4.91 8.02
CA GLU A 31 1.74 5.57 6.91
C GLU A 31 3.24 5.67 7.18
N GLY A 32 3.83 6.87 7.14
CA GLY A 32 5.24 7.09 7.45
C GLY A 32 5.43 7.92 8.71
N GLY A 33 6.59 7.80 9.34
CA GLY A 33 6.90 8.38 10.65
C GLY A 33 6.61 7.41 11.80
N ASP A 34 7.04 7.78 13.01
CA ASP A 34 6.83 6.97 14.21
C ASP A 34 5.36 7.10 14.69
N ASP A 35 4.57 6.05 14.53
CA ASP A 35 3.15 6.05 14.85
C ASP A 35 2.80 5.42 16.20
N THR A 36 1.63 5.80 16.71
CA THR A 36 1.00 5.12 17.84
C THR A 36 -0.42 4.76 17.47
N ILE A 37 -0.69 3.47 17.33
CA ILE A 37 -1.98 2.90 16.98
C ILE A 37 -2.54 2.17 18.19
N THR A 38 -3.78 2.46 18.57
CA THR A 38 -4.44 1.81 19.70
C THR A 38 -5.89 1.46 19.36
N ILE A 39 -6.21 0.18 19.37
CA ILE A 39 -7.58 -0.34 19.37
C ILE A 39 -7.93 -0.69 20.82
N GLY A 40 -9.09 -0.24 21.29
CA GLY A 40 -9.53 -0.52 22.65
C GLY A 40 -9.57 -2.02 22.95
N ALA A 41 -8.98 -2.43 24.07
CA ALA A 41 -8.76 -3.84 24.42
C ALA A 41 -10.03 -4.71 24.50
N ALA A 42 -11.23 -4.11 24.57
CA ALA A 42 -12.50 -4.84 24.57
C ALA A 42 -13.11 -5.02 23.16
N ILE A 43 -12.51 -4.42 22.12
CA ILE A 43 -12.98 -4.52 20.75
C ILE A 43 -12.59 -5.88 20.20
N THR A 44 -13.58 -6.73 19.89
CA THR A 44 -13.37 -8.09 19.37
C THR A 44 -13.47 -8.19 17.85
N LYS A 45 -13.59 -7.05 17.16
CA LYS A 45 -13.64 -7.01 15.70
C LYS A 45 -12.24 -7.26 15.15
N PRO A 46 -12.08 -8.11 14.12
CA PRO A 46 -10.79 -8.33 13.51
C PRO A 46 -10.25 -7.03 12.92
N ALA A 47 -8.97 -6.77 13.15
CA ALA A 47 -8.28 -5.60 12.63
C ALA A 47 -7.17 -5.99 11.66
N HIS A 48 -7.05 -5.26 10.55
CA HIS A 48 -5.86 -5.25 9.71
C HIS A 48 -5.10 -3.95 9.98
N ILE A 49 -3.94 -4.05 10.61
CA ILE A 49 -3.14 -2.92 11.07
C ILE A 49 -1.83 -2.89 10.30
N TYR A 50 -1.51 -1.73 9.74
CA TYR A 50 -0.29 -1.44 9.05
C TYR A 50 0.41 -0.29 9.78
N GLY A 51 1.56 -0.55 10.42
CA GLY A 51 2.39 0.50 11.02
C GLY A 51 2.91 1.40 9.90
N GLY A 52 3.70 0.82 9.01
CA GLY A 52 4.18 1.47 7.80
C GLY A 52 5.68 1.67 7.87
N GLY A 53 6.17 2.91 7.84
CA GLY A 53 7.61 3.16 8.01
C GLY A 53 7.88 4.11 9.17
N GLY A 54 8.72 3.71 10.13
CA GLY A 54 8.98 4.44 11.36
C GLY A 54 9.07 3.47 12.54
N ASN A 55 9.42 3.95 13.73
CA ASN A 55 9.38 3.10 14.93
C ASN A 55 7.98 3.14 15.54
N ASP A 56 7.13 2.20 15.16
CA ASP A 56 5.71 2.23 15.48
C ASP A 56 5.38 1.56 16.81
N ILE A 57 4.30 2.00 17.44
CA ILE A 57 3.71 1.33 18.61
C ILE A 57 2.28 0.94 18.25
N VAL A 58 2.04 -0.37 18.12
CA VAL A 58 0.72 -0.92 17.80
C VAL A 58 0.16 -1.69 18.99
N ASN A 59 -0.98 -1.26 19.51
CA ASN A 59 -1.79 -2.00 20.46
C ASN A 59 -3.11 -2.38 19.81
N SER A 60 -3.28 -3.65 19.46
CA SER A 60 -4.53 -4.13 18.84
C SER A 60 -5.59 -4.48 19.88
N GLY A 61 -6.71 -5.07 19.42
CA GLY A 61 -7.89 -5.34 20.24
C GLY A 61 -7.91 -6.75 20.83
N ALA A 62 -9.11 -7.22 21.17
CA ALA A 62 -9.37 -8.63 21.51
C ALA A 62 -9.86 -9.44 20.28
N GLY A 63 -9.66 -8.92 19.07
CA GLY A 63 -10.06 -9.53 17.81
C GLY A 63 -9.00 -10.49 17.29
N ALA A 64 -9.33 -11.32 16.30
CA ALA A 64 -8.30 -12.02 15.55
C ALA A 64 -7.68 -11.02 14.56
N ASP A 65 -6.53 -10.48 14.94
CA ASP A 65 -5.93 -9.33 14.27
C ASP A 65 -4.77 -9.74 13.35
N GLU A 66 -4.58 -8.96 12.30
CA GLU A 66 -3.44 -9.08 11.38
C GLU A 66 -2.63 -7.79 11.44
N ILE A 67 -1.40 -7.88 11.96
CA ILE A 67 -0.54 -6.73 12.24
C ILE A 67 0.71 -6.82 11.39
N TYR A 68 1.00 -5.74 10.68
CA TYR A 68 2.23 -5.54 9.91
C TYR A 68 2.93 -4.32 10.48
N GLY A 69 4.07 -4.49 11.16
CA GLY A 69 4.88 -3.39 11.68
C GLY A 69 5.44 -2.56 10.53
N GLY A 70 6.32 -3.17 9.74
CA GLY A 70 6.81 -2.58 8.50
C GLY A 70 8.30 -2.29 8.58
N TRP A 71 8.70 -1.05 8.36
CA TRP A 71 10.11 -0.62 8.51
C TRP A 71 10.29 0.14 9.80
N GLY A 72 11.46 0.00 10.41
CA GLY A 72 11.76 0.62 11.70
C GLY A 72 11.64 -0.37 12.84
N THR A 73 12.06 0.04 14.03
CA THR A 73 12.05 -0.80 15.23
C THR A 73 10.71 -0.68 15.93
N ASP A 74 9.81 -1.63 15.65
CA ASP A 74 8.42 -1.56 16.08
C ASP A 74 8.16 -2.20 17.44
N ARG A 75 7.05 -1.81 18.07
CA ARG A 75 6.51 -2.44 19.28
C ARG A 75 5.07 -2.87 19.02
N LEU A 76 4.87 -4.15 18.75
CA LEU A 76 3.60 -4.72 18.30
C LEU A 76 2.98 -5.59 19.39
N PHE A 77 1.75 -5.28 19.80
CA PHE A 77 1.01 -5.97 20.85
C PHE A 77 -0.35 -6.46 20.30
N GLY A 78 -0.47 -7.77 20.07
CA GLY A 78 -1.70 -8.46 19.59
C GLY A 78 -2.84 -8.53 20.61
N ARG A 79 -2.49 -8.40 21.89
CA ARG A 79 -3.42 -8.39 23.03
C ARG A 79 -4.24 -9.68 23.19
N GLY A 80 -5.36 -9.84 22.51
CA GLY A 80 -6.19 -11.04 22.68
C GLY A 80 -6.81 -11.47 21.37
N GLY A 81 -6.94 -12.76 21.15
CA GLY A 81 -7.39 -13.29 19.86
C GLY A 81 -6.35 -14.24 19.29
N ASN A 82 -6.62 -14.79 18.12
CA ASN A 82 -5.62 -15.57 17.40
C ASN A 82 -5.04 -14.67 16.32
N ASP A 83 -3.89 -14.10 16.61
CA ASP A 83 -3.32 -13.02 15.82
C ASP A 83 -2.27 -13.53 14.84
N LEU A 84 -2.09 -12.75 13.78
CA LEU A 84 -1.02 -12.92 12.81
C LEU A 84 -0.20 -11.64 12.77
N ILE A 85 1.02 -11.69 13.29
CA ILE A 85 1.88 -10.51 13.49
C ILE A 85 3.17 -10.67 12.72
N TYR A 86 3.46 -9.68 11.88
CA TYR A 86 4.68 -9.53 11.14
C TYR A 86 5.42 -8.30 11.62
N GLY A 87 6.59 -8.49 12.25
CA GLY A 87 7.42 -7.41 12.76
C GLY A 87 7.90 -6.48 11.64
N GLY A 88 8.60 -7.05 10.68
CA GLY A 88 9.46 -6.27 9.81
C GLY A 88 10.87 -6.88 9.78
N THR A 89 11.75 -6.25 9.01
CA THR A 89 13.13 -6.75 8.87
C THR A 89 14.10 -6.16 9.90
N ASP A 90 13.62 -5.20 10.67
CA ASP A 90 14.37 -4.50 11.70
C ASP A 90 14.14 -5.18 13.07
N SER A 91 14.69 -4.62 14.15
CA SER A 91 14.70 -5.27 15.46
C SER A 91 13.43 -5.00 16.26
N ASP A 92 12.34 -5.70 15.94
CA ASP A 92 11.04 -5.46 16.54
C ASP A 92 10.83 -6.14 17.90
N VAL A 93 9.96 -5.53 18.72
CA VAL A 93 9.43 -6.12 19.95
C VAL A 93 7.99 -6.56 19.68
N VAL A 94 7.76 -7.87 19.64
CA VAL A 94 6.43 -8.42 19.38
C VAL A 94 5.93 -9.23 20.57
N ASP A 95 4.73 -8.88 21.03
CA ASP A 95 3.96 -9.65 22.01
C ASP A 95 2.60 -10.02 21.39
N GLY A 96 2.43 -11.31 21.07
CA GLY A 96 1.17 -11.82 20.52
C GLY A 96 0.02 -11.79 21.53
N GLY A 97 0.29 -11.66 22.83
CA GLY A 97 -0.77 -11.69 23.84
C GLY A 97 -1.48 -13.05 23.97
N ILE A 98 -2.75 -13.02 24.35
CA ILE A 98 -3.56 -14.20 24.67
C ILE A 98 -4.13 -14.81 23.40
N GLY A 99 -3.81 -16.08 23.15
CA GLY A 99 -4.41 -16.89 22.09
C GLY A 99 -3.38 -17.71 21.34
N THR A 100 -3.77 -18.27 20.20
CA THR A 100 -2.85 -18.99 19.31
C THR A 100 -2.38 -18.05 18.22
N ASN A 101 -1.15 -17.57 18.35
CA ASN A 101 -0.62 -16.48 17.53
C ASN A 101 0.47 -16.96 16.59
N GLY A 102 0.46 -16.46 15.35
CA GLY A 102 1.56 -16.57 14.40
C GLY A 102 2.40 -15.30 14.45
N VAL A 103 3.62 -15.37 14.97
CA VAL A 103 4.55 -14.23 15.02
C VAL A 103 5.72 -14.51 14.10
N PHE A 104 5.96 -13.60 13.18
CA PHE A 104 7.00 -13.69 12.16
C PHE A 104 7.83 -12.41 12.17
N GLN A 105 9.15 -12.53 12.02
CA GLN A 105 9.97 -11.35 11.72
C GLN A 105 9.62 -10.84 10.32
N GLU A 106 9.70 -11.67 9.29
CA GLU A 106 9.44 -11.20 7.92
C GLU A 106 7.97 -11.27 7.52
N SER A 107 7.47 -10.21 6.88
CA SER A 107 6.14 -10.20 6.23
C SER A 107 6.15 -10.98 4.90
N PRO A 108 5.17 -11.87 4.61
CA PRO A 108 5.04 -12.53 3.30
C PRO A 108 4.74 -11.54 2.17
N LEU A 109 4.32 -10.31 2.49
CA LEU A 109 4.23 -9.19 1.56
C LEU A 109 5.58 -8.79 0.94
N ARG A 110 6.70 -9.22 1.54
CA ARG A 110 8.04 -9.10 0.95
C ARG A 110 8.26 -10.10 -0.18
N SER A 111 7.50 -11.21 -0.17
CA SER A 111 7.38 -12.17 -1.25
C SER A 111 6.16 -11.90 -2.12
N ILE A 112 5.82 -10.63 -2.37
CA ILE A 112 5.30 -10.31 -3.70
C ILE A 112 6.33 -10.90 -4.65
N PRO A 113 6.00 -11.93 -5.45
CA PRO A 113 6.94 -12.41 -6.45
C PRO A 113 7.43 -11.16 -7.16
N GLN A 114 8.74 -10.97 -7.27
CA GLN A 114 9.21 -10.17 -8.40
C GLN A 114 8.49 -10.79 -9.58
N SER A 115 7.43 -10.15 -10.08
CA SER A 115 6.80 -10.59 -11.32
C SER A 115 7.98 -10.60 -12.27
N PRO A 116 8.47 -11.78 -12.68
CA PRO A 116 9.85 -11.94 -13.09
C PRO A 116 9.98 -11.15 -14.37
N ALA A 117 10.48 -9.90 -14.30
CA ALA A 117 10.54 -8.98 -15.42
C ALA A 117 9.42 -9.22 -16.45
N GLY A 118 8.15 -9.21 -16.00
CA GLY A 118 7.04 -9.53 -16.89
C GLY A 118 7.05 -8.50 -18.01
N ASN A 119 7.34 -8.93 -19.24
CA ASN A 119 7.67 -8.11 -20.42
C ASN A 119 6.96 -6.73 -20.46
N ILE A 120 5.67 -6.69 -20.13
CA ILE A 120 4.87 -5.46 -20.10
C ILE A 120 5.39 -4.36 -19.17
N ASN A 121 5.87 -4.65 -17.95
CA ASN A 121 6.37 -3.62 -17.02
C ASN A 121 7.61 -2.93 -17.59
N ASN A 122 8.54 -3.72 -18.13
CA ASN A 122 9.76 -3.22 -18.76
C ASN A 122 9.44 -2.41 -20.02
N VAL A 123 8.48 -2.87 -20.83
CA VAL A 123 8.03 -2.13 -22.02
C VAL A 123 7.40 -0.79 -21.61
N ILE A 124 6.58 -0.74 -20.54
CA ILE A 124 6.02 0.52 -20.04
C ILE A 124 7.14 1.48 -19.60
N ILE A 125 8.17 1.00 -18.90
CA ILE A 125 9.32 1.83 -18.50
C ILE A 125 10.07 2.34 -19.73
N GLN A 126 10.34 1.48 -20.72
CA GLN A 126 11.01 1.85 -21.96
C GLN A 126 10.24 2.91 -22.74
N LEU A 127 8.92 2.73 -22.89
CA LEU A 127 8.05 3.69 -23.57
C LEU A 127 7.95 5.02 -22.81
N THR A 128 7.88 4.96 -21.48
CA THR A 128 7.88 6.16 -20.63
C THR A 128 9.19 6.95 -20.81
N ASN A 129 10.33 6.25 -20.86
CA ASN A 129 11.63 6.88 -21.13
C ASN A 129 11.77 7.37 -22.57
N ALA A 130 11.14 6.70 -23.55
CA ALA A 130 11.08 7.19 -24.92
C ALA A 130 10.29 8.50 -25.02
N GLU A 131 9.17 8.62 -24.29
CA GLU A 131 8.42 9.87 -24.19
C GLU A 131 9.24 10.96 -23.50
N ARG A 132 9.91 10.66 -22.38
CA ARG A 132 10.82 11.63 -21.74
C ARG A 132 11.93 12.12 -22.68
N ALA A 133 12.52 11.23 -23.47
CA ALA A 133 13.56 11.58 -24.45
C ALA A 133 13.04 12.52 -25.55
N ARG A 134 11.77 12.38 -25.99
CA ARG A 134 11.14 13.30 -26.94
C ARG A 134 11.07 14.75 -26.42
N PHE A 135 11.05 14.92 -25.10
CA PHE A 135 11.06 16.21 -24.42
C PHE A 135 12.46 16.61 -23.90
N GLY A 136 13.52 15.89 -24.30
CA GLY A 136 14.90 16.19 -23.89
C GLY A 136 15.20 15.89 -22.40
N LEU A 137 14.38 15.08 -21.75
CA LEU A 137 14.55 14.73 -20.34
C LEU A 137 15.37 13.45 -20.16
N PRO A 138 16.15 13.33 -19.07
CA PRO A 138 16.90 12.11 -18.78
C PRO A 138 15.97 10.94 -18.52
N ALA A 139 16.43 9.75 -18.90
CA ALA A 139 15.75 8.49 -18.60
C ALA A 139 15.69 8.25 -17.09
N LEU A 140 14.53 7.77 -16.61
CA LEU A 140 14.33 7.33 -15.25
C LEU A 140 14.97 5.95 -15.05
N ARG A 141 15.62 5.76 -13.90
CA ARG A 141 16.20 4.48 -13.49
C ARG A 141 15.12 3.59 -12.88
N PHE A 142 15.10 2.32 -13.25
CA PHE A 142 14.23 1.35 -12.58
C PHE A 142 14.55 1.24 -11.08
N ASN A 143 13.51 1.22 -10.25
CA ASN A 143 13.63 0.98 -8.81
C ASN A 143 12.64 -0.10 -8.35
N GLY A 144 13.18 -1.18 -7.78
CA GLY A 144 12.39 -2.32 -7.32
C GLY A 144 11.44 -2.01 -6.16
N GLN A 145 11.79 -1.07 -5.28
CA GLN A 145 10.91 -0.67 -4.17
C GLN A 145 9.68 0.07 -4.72
N LEU A 146 9.88 1.04 -5.63
CA LEU A 146 8.77 1.72 -6.31
C LEU A 146 7.87 0.72 -7.07
N SER A 147 8.46 -0.32 -7.67
CA SER A 147 7.70 -1.39 -8.34
C SER A 147 6.89 -2.24 -7.37
N ASN A 148 7.42 -2.54 -6.18
CA ASN A 148 6.69 -3.24 -5.13
C ASN A 148 5.50 -2.40 -4.63
N ALA A 149 5.69 -1.08 -4.45
CA ALA A 149 4.62 -0.16 -4.08
C ALA A 149 3.55 -0.08 -5.18
N ALA A 150 3.97 -0.01 -6.45
CA ALA A 150 3.05 -0.04 -7.59
C ALA A 150 2.27 -1.37 -7.64
N ASN A 151 2.93 -2.48 -7.28
CA ASN A 151 2.31 -3.79 -7.23
C ASN A 151 1.20 -3.89 -6.19
N LEU A 152 1.43 -3.38 -4.98
CA LEU A 152 0.42 -3.32 -3.93
C LEU A 152 -0.83 -2.59 -4.44
N HIS A 153 -0.66 -1.45 -5.11
CA HIS A 153 -1.81 -0.71 -5.62
C HIS A 153 -2.50 -1.43 -6.78
N ALA A 154 -1.76 -1.93 -7.77
CA ALA A 154 -2.33 -2.64 -8.91
C ALA A 154 -3.11 -3.89 -8.47
N ALA A 155 -2.59 -4.62 -7.47
CA ALA A 155 -3.28 -5.77 -6.88
C ALA A 155 -4.55 -5.35 -6.12
N ASN A 156 -4.49 -4.26 -5.35
CA ASN A 156 -5.65 -3.70 -4.66
C ASN A 156 -6.73 -3.25 -5.65
N MET A 157 -6.36 -2.56 -6.73
CA MET A 157 -7.30 -2.16 -7.78
C MET A 157 -7.94 -3.38 -8.44
N ALA A 158 -7.13 -4.39 -8.80
CA ALA A 158 -7.61 -5.62 -9.42
C ALA A 158 -8.56 -6.40 -8.49
N SER A 159 -8.23 -6.56 -7.20
CA SER A 159 -9.07 -7.28 -6.24
C SER A 159 -10.37 -6.53 -5.93
N ARG A 160 -10.29 -5.22 -5.69
CA ARG A 160 -11.45 -4.37 -5.36
C ARG A 160 -12.37 -4.17 -6.56
N SER A 161 -11.87 -4.31 -7.78
CA SER A 161 -12.72 -4.24 -8.98
C SER A 161 -13.85 -5.28 -8.99
N ASN A 162 -13.69 -6.39 -8.25
CA ASN A 162 -14.76 -7.37 -8.09
C ASN A 162 -15.94 -6.85 -7.23
N ALA A 163 -15.68 -5.92 -6.32
CA ALA A 163 -16.68 -5.38 -5.38
C ALA A 163 -17.24 -4.02 -5.83
N ILE A 164 -16.38 -3.12 -6.32
CA ILE A 164 -16.74 -1.73 -6.66
C ILE A 164 -16.55 -1.41 -8.14
N GLY A 165 -16.29 -2.42 -8.97
CA GLY A 165 -16.10 -2.24 -10.41
C GLY A 165 -14.89 -1.37 -10.74
N GLU A 166 -15.00 -0.68 -11.86
CA GLU A 166 -13.93 0.13 -12.44
C GLU A 166 -13.55 1.35 -11.58
N ASN A 167 -14.41 1.75 -10.64
CA ASN A 167 -14.10 2.80 -9.65
C ASN A 167 -12.85 2.47 -8.83
N ALA A 168 -12.49 1.19 -8.68
CA ALA A 168 -11.25 0.80 -8.02
C ALA A 168 -10.01 1.43 -8.69
N ALA A 169 -10.02 1.62 -10.01
CA ALA A 169 -8.89 2.17 -10.76
C ALA A 169 -8.90 3.69 -10.95
N HIS A 170 -9.84 4.38 -10.32
CA HIS A 170 -9.97 5.84 -10.39
C HIS A 170 -9.49 6.54 -9.09
N ASN A 171 -8.96 5.77 -8.12
CA ASN A 171 -8.63 6.27 -6.79
C ASN A 171 -7.20 5.88 -6.41
N HIS A 172 -6.32 6.89 -6.25
CA HIS A 172 -4.96 6.72 -5.71
C HIS A 172 -4.94 6.24 -4.25
N THR A 173 -6.04 6.50 -3.53
CA THR A 173 -6.28 6.03 -2.16
C THR A 173 -7.46 5.07 -2.13
N LEU A 174 -7.21 3.79 -1.88
CA LEU A 174 -8.24 2.76 -1.78
C LEU A 174 -8.51 2.34 -0.34
N TYR A 175 -9.36 3.09 0.36
CA TYR A 175 -9.75 2.75 1.73
C TYR A 175 -10.34 1.33 1.84
N GLY A 176 -9.98 0.65 2.94
CA GLY A 176 -10.32 -0.75 3.18
C GLY A 176 -9.42 -1.75 2.44
N THR A 177 -8.30 -1.28 1.87
CA THR A 177 -7.23 -2.15 1.36
C THR A 177 -5.95 -1.95 2.16
N MET A 178 -5.05 -2.92 2.04
CA MET A 178 -3.69 -2.87 2.59
C MET A 178 -2.89 -1.72 1.96
N PHE A 179 -2.31 -0.83 2.77
CA PHE A 179 -1.60 0.39 2.34
C PHE A 179 -2.43 1.22 1.33
N PRO A 180 -3.50 1.87 1.80
CA PRO A 180 -4.51 2.45 0.93
C PRO A 180 -3.97 3.62 0.11
N SER A 181 -3.09 4.46 0.65
CA SER A 181 -2.52 5.66 0.02
C SER A 181 -1.18 5.39 -0.67
N MET A 182 -0.81 6.23 -1.64
CA MET A 182 0.51 6.14 -2.31
C MET A 182 1.65 6.21 -1.31
N THR A 183 1.61 7.16 -0.37
CA THR A 183 2.63 7.33 0.69
C THR A 183 2.77 6.06 1.51
N SER A 184 1.67 5.54 2.06
CA SER A 184 1.72 4.31 2.86
C SER A 184 2.35 3.11 2.12
N ARG A 185 2.15 3.01 0.80
CA ARG A 185 2.78 1.95 -0.01
C ARG A 185 4.27 2.18 -0.21
N ILE A 186 4.69 3.42 -0.44
CA ILE A 186 6.09 3.80 -0.68
C ILE A 186 6.90 3.69 0.62
N ASP A 187 6.32 4.12 1.73
CA ASP A 187 6.89 4.01 3.07
C ASP A 187 7.03 2.54 3.45
N PHE A 188 5.97 1.73 3.23
CA PHE A 188 6.00 0.29 3.49
C PHE A 188 7.03 -0.49 2.65
N VAL A 189 7.48 0.01 1.50
CA VAL A 189 8.56 -0.63 0.73
C VAL A 189 9.94 -0.05 1.05
N GLY A 190 10.02 0.92 1.96
CA GLY A 190 11.27 1.49 2.48
C GLY A 190 11.98 2.38 1.48
N TYR A 191 11.23 2.96 0.54
CA TYR A 191 11.79 3.90 -0.41
C TYR A 191 11.85 5.27 0.26
N ASN A 192 13.05 5.76 0.60
CA ASN A 192 13.22 7.09 1.18
C ASN A 192 13.24 8.15 0.08
N TYR A 193 12.36 9.16 0.11
CA TYR A 193 12.11 10.05 -1.03
C TYR A 193 12.06 11.53 -0.71
N SER A 194 12.62 12.33 -1.64
CA SER A 194 12.42 13.78 -1.71
C SER A 194 11.21 14.18 -2.57
N SER A 195 10.80 13.32 -3.51
CA SER A 195 9.62 13.51 -4.36
C SER A 195 9.02 12.15 -4.74
N ILE A 196 7.69 12.07 -4.83
CA ILE A 196 6.95 10.91 -5.34
C ILE A 196 5.74 11.32 -6.16
N ARG A 197 5.39 10.50 -7.16
CA ARG A 197 4.24 10.68 -8.05
C ARG A 197 3.67 9.32 -8.46
N GLU A 198 2.39 9.27 -8.80
CA GLU A 198 1.75 8.03 -9.25
C GLU A 198 0.84 8.28 -10.47
N ASN A 199 0.89 7.35 -11.42
CA ASN A 199 -0.08 7.23 -12.51
C ASN A 199 -0.77 5.87 -12.41
N ILE A 200 -2.10 5.86 -12.48
CA ILE A 200 -2.91 4.63 -12.51
C ILE A 200 -3.73 4.56 -13.80
N ALA A 201 -4.06 3.35 -14.22
CA ALA A 201 -4.96 3.09 -15.35
C ALA A 201 -5.53 1.66 -15.27
N TYR A 202 -6.56 1.37 -16.06
CA TYR A 202 -7.09 0.01 -16.22
C TYR A 202 -7.67 -0.17 -17.62
N GLY A 203 -7.89 -1.43 -18.02
CA GLY A 203 -8.63 -1.77 -19.24
C GLY A 203 -7.87 -1.58 -20.55
N TYR A 204 -6.67 -1.03 -20.53
CA TYR A 204 -5.84 -0.89 -21.73
C TYR A 204 -5.29 -2.24 -22.19
N PRO A 205 -5.28 -2.52 -23.51
CA PRO A 205 -4.90 -3.83 -24.04
C PRO A 205 -3.38 -4.04 -24.12
N SER A 206 -2.57 -3.00 -23.93
CA SER A 206 -1.12 -3.08 -24.09
C SER A 206 -0.38 -1.95 -23.34
N ALA A 207 0.95 -2.13 -23.18
CA ALA A 207 1.85 -1.10 -22.68
C ALA A 207 1.83 0.19 -23.54
N GLN A 208 1.76 0.04 -24.86
CA GLN A 208 1.71 1.17 -25.78
C GLN A 208 0.44 2.00 -25.53
N ALA A 209 -0.72 1.32 -25.49
CA ALA A 209 -2.00 1.99 -25.33
C ALA A 209 -2.10 2.75 -23.99
N VAL A 210 -1.58 2.18 -22.90
CA VAL A 210 -1.64 2.85 -21.59
C VAL A 210 -0.67 4.04 -21.51
N VAL A 211 0.53 3.95 -22.08
CA VAL A 211 1.50 5.07 -22.08
C VAL A 211 1.00 6.21 -22.97
N GLU A 212 0.43 5.91 -24.14
CA GLU A 212 -0.24 6.92 -24.98
C GLU A 212 -1.39 7.61 -24.24
N ALA A 213 -2.21 6.84 -23.52
CA ALA A 213 -3.30 7.40 -22.74
C ALA A 213 -2.80 8.32 -21.60
N TRP A 214 -1.76 7.92 -20.88
CA TRP A 214 -1.14 8.79 -19.87
C TRP A 214 -0.55 10.06 -20.48
N MET A 215 0.11 9.97 -21.63
CA MET A 215 0.63 11.16 -22.33
C MET A 215 -0.48 12.07 -22.87
N ASN A 216 -1.67 11.55 -23.16
CA ASN A 216 -2.83 12.36 -23.55
C ASN A 216 -3.60 12.97 -22.38
N SER A 217 -3.34 12.54 -21.14
CA SER A 217 -3.90 13.13 -19.92
C SER A 217 -2.95 14.20 -19.34
N PRO A 218 -3.37 15.47 -19.19
CA PRO A 218 -2.49 16.52 -18.66
C PRO A 218 -1.85 16.19 -17.31
N GLY A 219 -2.61 15.61 -16.37
CA GLY A 219 -2.10 15.25 -15.04
C GLY A 219 -1.09 14.11 -15.08
N HIS A 220 -1.41 13.04 -15.81
CA HIS A 220 -0.50 11.87 -15.91
C HIS A 220 0.77 12.21 -16.70
N ARG A 221 0.64 13.00 -17.77
CA ARG A 221 1.77 13.52 -18.55
C ARG A 221 2.69 14.38 -17.70
N ALA A 222 2.14 15.24 -16.83
CA ALA A 222 2.94 16.07 -15.94
C ALA A 222 3.82 15.23 -15.00
N ASN A 223 3.30 14.10 -14.51
CA ASN A 223 4.11 13.17 -13.71
C ASN A 223 5.26 12.55 -14.52
N ILE A 224 4.98 12.05 -15.72
CA ILE A 224 5.98 11.42 -16.61
C ILE A 224 7.10 12.41 -16.98
N LEU A 225 6.75 13.67 -17.26
CA LEU A 225 7.68 14.70 -17.71
C LEU A 225 8.29 15.51 -16.56
N SER A 226 8.04 15.13 -15.30
CA SER A 226 8.57 15.89 -14.18
C SER A 226 10.10 15.79 -14.12
N THR A 227 10.73 16.91 -13.76
CA THR A 227 12.19 17.06 -13.63
C THR A 227 12.70 16.72 -12.22
N ASP A 228 11.81 16.62 -11.24
CA ASP A 228 12.13 16.31 -9.84
C ASP A 228 12.15 14.80 -9.53
N ILE A 229 11.89 13.95 -10.52
CA ILE A 229 11.95 12.48 -10.41
C ILE A 229 13.14 11.92 -11.17
N THR A 230 13.75 10.87 -10.63
CA THR A 230 14.93 10.19 -11.20
C THR A 230 14.74 8.69 -11.34
N GLU A 231 13.73 8.13 -10.67
CA GLU A 231 13.45 6.70 -10.60
C GLU A 231 12.00 6.38 -10.93
N ILE A 232 11.76 5.17 -11.42
CA ILE A 232 10.44 4.64 -11.77
C ILE A 232 10.30 3.18 -11.33
N GLY A 233 9.12 2.84 -10.83
CA GLY A 233 8.66 1.47 -10.65
C GLY A 233 7.29 1.30 -11.28
N VAL A 234 7.06 0.14 -11.89
CA VAL A 234 5.81 -0.19 -12.58
C VAL A 234 5.33 -1.56 -12.13
N SER A 235 4.02 -1.71 -12.01
CA SER A 235 3.37 -3.02 -11.94
C SER A 235 2.06 -3.03 -12.73
N VAL A 236 1.75 -4.21 -13.29
CA VAL A 236 0.48 -4.51 -13.95
C VAL A 236 -0.09 -5.78 -13.34
N GLN A 237 -1.36 -5.72 -12.94
CA GLN A 237 -2.10 -6.85 -12.34
C GLN A 237 -3.40 -7.09 -13.09
N THR A 238 -3.84 -8.34 -13.17
CA THR A 238 -5.11 -8.70 -13.81
C THR A 238 -6.14 -9.13 -12.78
N ASN A 239 -7.38 -8.68 -12.92
CA ASN A 239 -8.48 -9.24 -12.12
C ASN A 239 -8.92 -10.62 -12.65
N ALA A 240 -9.90 -11.24 -11.99
CA ALA A 240 -10.43 -12.55 -12.36
C ALA A 240 -11.05 -12.62 -13.77
N ARG A 241 -11.33 -11.47 -14.40
CA ARG A 241 -11.88 -11.36 -15.76
C ARG A 241 -10.79 -11.09 -16.82
N GLY A 242 -9.52 -11.06 -16.42
CA GLY A 242 -8.40 -10.74 -17.31
C GLY A 242 -8.22 -9.27 -17.63
N VAL A 243 -8.97 -8.36 -16.96
CA VAL A 243 -8.79 -6.91 -17.14
C VAL A 243 -7.51 -6.48 -16.44
N MET A 244 -6.62 -5.79 -17.17
CA MET A 244 -5.37 -5.26 -16.64
C MET A 244 -5.57 -3.96 -15.88
N PHE A 245 -4.84 -3.82 -14.77
CA PHE A 245 -4.73 -2.65 -13.90
C PHE A 245 -3.26 -2.26 -13.80
N PHE A 246 -2.97 -1.01 -14.09
CA PHE A 246 -1.62 -0.48 -14.26
C PHE A 246 -1.33 0.54 -13.17
N CYS A 247 -0.13 0.48 -12.60
CA CYS A 247 0.37 1.51 -11.71
C CYS A 247 1.83 1.84 -12.07
N GLN A 248 2.13 3.13 -12.23
CA GLN A 248 3.49 3.67 -12.27
C GLN A 248 3.71 4.53 -11.05
N ASN A 249 4.74 4.21 -10.27
CA ASN A 249 5.26 5.07 -9.22
C ASN A 249 6.58 5.68 -9.67
N PHE A 250 6.72 6.98 -9.44
CA PHE A 250 7.92 7.75 -9.71
C PHE A 250 8.49 8.27 -8.40
N GLY A 251 9.79 8.46 -8.34
CA GLY A 251 10.40 9.13 -7.20
C GLY A 251 11.82 9.62 -7.43
N SER A 252 12.30 10.40 -6.46
CA SER A 252 13.72 10.68 -6.24
C SER A 252 14.02 10.49 -4.77
N ARG A 253 15.22 10.00 -4.48
CA ARG A 253 15.71 9.88 -3.09
C ARG A 253 16.18 11.23 -2.54
N PHE A 254 16.35 11.28 -1.22
CA PHE A 254 17.23 12.28 -0.59
C PHE A 254 18.70 11.99 -0.91
#